data_AF-A0A1X6MJS3-F1
#
_entry.id   AF-A0A1X6MJS3-F1
#
_cell.length_a   1.000
_cell.length_b   1.000
_cell.length_c   1.000
_cell.angle_alpha   90.00
_cell.angle_beta   90.00
_cell.angle_gamma   90.00
#
_symmetry.space_group_name_H-M   'P 1'
#
loop_
_entity.id
_entity.type
_entity.pdbx_description
1 polymer ?
#
loop_
_entity_poly.entity_id
_entity_poly.type
_entity_poly.pdbx_seq_one_letter_code
_entity_poly.pdbx_strand_id
1 'polypeptide(L)'
;MKQSVANPAKASVSHLLSRALSLPCSTAAQAFTQLVQPTSRFQVALDVLLPLLDSIVEPAQRILVAYLLYSLYAPHPMSINPFQSVLFSTFVKERDLAIQMANDGGVSQGEQLVWVLYKILKGDGSDLGPFSPATLARSPLPPKLRAAYLFLEEERPRAGDYKFDPFGTGDADTHSEDRMTQERDQEAQRLSDGMALLLAARERVLTLSEQRVLLPTLPQLTNPPVITSVDLPSLIMNNPTLAQPLLAALLSSAPSTGQHSSLYLEVLKHLPPTLASFDLIGRLLRDTTLVPDVTTGGKTTIADLVRIEVLGWFIHDCIAWLEDAERQERKGNISDDRFSKGVQNLCRFYNALIRNGLVDPASDADSAEMAHFTLRNARFEEANALYRVLAMGKF
;
A
#
# COMPACT_ATOMS: atom_id res chain seq x y z
N MET A 1 -16.53 15.29 -39.13
CA MET A 1 -15.07 15.52 -38.96
C MET A 1 -14.87 16.60 -37.90
N LYS A 2 -14.63 16.22 -36.63
CA LYS A 2 -14.23 17.16 -35.58
C LYS A 2 -12.70 17.14 -35.51
N GLN A 3 -12.07 18.25 -35.89
CA GLN A 3 -10.64 18.44 -35.72
C GLN A 3 -10.31 18.36 -34.22
N SER A 4 -9.51 17.36 -33.87
CA SER A 4 -8.92 17.17 -32.55
C SER A 4 -8.02 18.37 -32.25
N VAL A 5 -8.39 19.17 -31.25
CA VAL A 5 -7.55 20.24 -30.71
C VAL A 5 -6.25 19.59 -30.24
N ALA A 6 -5.14 19.92 -30.90
CA ALA A 6 -3.82 19.40 -30.57
C ALA A 6 -3.52 19.67 -29.09
N ASN A 7 -3.53 18.60 -28.29
CA ASN A 7 -3.37 18.71 -26.85
C ASN A 7 -1.93 19.18 -26.55
N PRO A 8 -1.72 20.39 -25.98
CA PRO A 8 -0.40 20.99 -25.83
C PRO A 8 0.58 20.10 -25.05
N ALA A 9 0.06 19.28 -24.14
CA ALA A 9 0.84 18.28 -23.40
C ALA A 9 1.51 17.24 -24.32
N LYS A 10 0.85 16.82 -25.41
CA LYS A 10 1.41 15.83 -26.35
C LYS A 10 2.65 16.38 -27.06
N ALA A 11 2.57 17.62 -27.55
CA ALA A 11 3.69 18.27 -28.22
C ALA A 11 4.89 18.47 -27.27
N SER A 12 4.62 18.88 -26.02
CA SER A 12 5.67 19.04 -25.02
C SER A 12 6.33 17.71 -24.65
N VAL A 13 5.57 16.61 -24.55
CA VAL A 13 6.12 15.28 -24.28
C VAL A 13 6.97 14.79 -25.45
N SER A 14 6.52 14.95 -26.70
CA SER A 14 7.33 14.61 -27.88
C SER A 14 8.66 15.37 -27.92
N HIS A 15 8.65 16.66 -27.55
CA HIS A 15 9.87 17.46 -27.44
C HIS A 15 10.76 17.04 -26.26
N LEU A 16 10.17 16.59 -25.15
CA LEU A 16 10.94 16.02 -24.04
C LEU A 16 11.64 14.72 -24.46
N LEU A 17 10.93 13.82 -25.16
CA LEU A 17 11.47 12.54 -25.59
C LEU A 17 12.67 12.69 -26.54
N SER A 18 12.69 13.69 -27.43
CA SER A 18 13.82 13.91 -28.32
C SER A 18 15.07 14.43 -27.61
N ARG A 19 14.92 15.20 -26.53
CA ARG A 19 16.04 15.75 -25.75
C ARG A 19 16.51 14.82 -24.63
N ALA A 20 15.63 13.96 -24.12
CA ALA A 20 15.89 13.12 -22.97
C ALA A 20 16.73 11.86 -23.27
N LEU A 21 17.01 11.55 -24.54
CA LEU A 21 17.80 10.38 -24.91
C LEU A 21 19.23 10.37 -24.35
N SER A 22 19.81 11.55 -24.11
CA SER A 22 21.15 11.71 -23.53
C SER A 22 21.14 11.96 -22.02
N LEU A 23 19.97 12.12 -21.42
CA LEU A 23 19.83 12.34 -19.98
C LEU A 23 19.67 11.00 -19.26
N PRO A 24 20.06 10.91 -17.97
CA PRO A 24 19.72 9.74 -17.15
C PRO A 24 18.22 9.48 -17.16
N CYS A 25 17.83 8.20 -17.23
CA CYS A 25 16.44 7.75 -17.22
C CYS A 25 15.64 8.34 -16.04
N SER A 26 16.25 8.42 -14.85
CA SER A 26 15.63 9.01 -13.66
C SER A 26 15.34 10.51 -13.83
N THR A 27 16.29 11.26 -14.38
CA THR A 27 16.12 12.69 -14.70
C THR A 27 15.03 12.92 -15.74
N ALA A 28 14.97 12.06 -16.76
CA ALA A 28 13.93 12.12 -17.78
C ALA A 28 12.53 11.84 -17.20
N ALA A 29 12.43 10.86 -16.29
CA ALA A 29 11.18 10.56 -15.57
C ALA A 29 10.74 11.72 -14.66
N GLN A 30 11.68 12.35 -13.95
CA GLN A 30 11.40 13.55 -13.15
C GLN A 30 10.91 14.71 -14.03
N ALA A 31 11.56 14.98 -15.16
CA ALA A 31 11.13 16.01 -16.10
C ALA A 31 9.74 15.70 -16.67
N PHE A 32 9.44 14.44 -16.99
CA PHE A 32 8.12 14.01 -17.46
C PHE A 32 7.03 14.24 -16.39
N THR A 33 7.29 13.85 -15.14
CA THR A 33 6.33 14.02 -14.04
C THR A 33 6.06 15.47 -13.67
N GLN A 34 7.04 16.37 -13.88
CA GLN A 34 6.86 17.82 -13.74
C GLN A 34 6.07 18.43 -14.90
N LEU A 35 6.25 17.89 -16.11
CA LEU A 35 5.59 18.40 -17.32
C LEU A 35 4.13 17.97 -17.41
N VAL A 36 3.81 16.74 -16.97
CA VAL A 36 2.48 16.14 -17.10
C VAL A 36 1.78 16.05 -15.74
N GLN A 37 0.63 16.72 -15.63
CA GLN A 37 -0.20 16.70 -14.43
C GLN A 37 -0.61 15.26 -14.05
N PRO A 38 -0.65 14.90 -12.75
CA PRO A 38 -0.96 13.54 -12.28
C PRO A 38 -2.21 12.92 -12.92
N THR A 39 -3.30 13.69 -13.02
CA THR A 39 -4.59 13.25 -13.60
C THR A 39 -4.52 12.92 -15.09
N SER A 40 -3.53 13.46 -15.81
CA SER A 40 -3.36 13.27 -17.26
C SER A 40 -2.30 12.22 -17.61
N ARG A 41 -1.50 11.74 -16.64
CA ARG A 41 -0.35 10.86 -16.91
C ARG A 41 -0.74 9.55 -17.58
N PHE A 42 -1.81 8.91 -17.10
CA PHE A 42 -2.30 7.67 -17.68
C PHE A 42 -2.77 7.86 -19.13
N GLN A 43 -3.54 8.93 -19.41
CA GLN A 43 -3.98 9.21 -20.78
C GLN A 43 -2.81 9.54 -21.71
N VAL A 44 -1.83 10.31 -21.24
CA VAL A 44 -0.61 10.60 -22.03
C VAL A 44 0.19 9.32 -22.30
N ALA A 45 0.25 8.40 -21.33
CA ALA A 45 0.90 7.11 -21.52
C ALA A 45 0.21 6.29 -22.61
N LEU A 46 -1.12 6.20 -22.61
CA LEU A 46 -1.90 5.52 -23.64
C LEU A 46 -1.77 6.17 -25.02
N ASP A 47 -1.85 7.50 -25.09
CA ASP A 47 -1.94 8.23 -26.35
C ASP A 47 -0.60 8.48 -27.04
N VAL A 48 0.50 8.52 -26.27
CA VAL A 48 1.83 8.94 -26.76
C VAL A 48 2.89 7.89 -26.49
N LEU A 49 2.97 7.36 -25.27
CA LEU A 49 4.04 6.45 -24.89
C LEU A 49 3.84 5.04 -25.47
N LEU A 50 2.66 4.44 -25.33
CA LEU A 50 2.39 3.10 -25.85
C LEU A 50 2.60 2.99 -27.37
N PRO A 51 2.08 3.90 -28.22
CA PRO A 51 2.33 3.84 -29.66
C PRO A 51 3.81 3.92 -30.03
N LEU A 52 4.62 4.64 -29.24
CA LEU A 52 6.06 4.74 -29.46
C LEU A 52 6.79 3.45 -29.04
N LEU A 53 6.30 2.73 -28.03
CA LEU A 53 6.86 1.45 -27.63
C LEU A 53 6.68 0.38 -28.71
N ASP A 54 5.53 0.36 -29.37
CA ASP A 54 5.19 -0.59 -30.44
C ASP A 54 5.73 -0.20 -31.82
N SER A 55 6.17 1.04 -31.99
CA SER A 55 6.73 1.55 -33.24
C SER A 55 8.16 1.06 -33.51
N ILE A 56 8.55 1.05 -34.79
CA ILE A 56 9.91 0.68 -35.25
C ILE A 56 10.90 1.86 -35.09
N VAL A 57 10.78 2.60 -34.00
CA VAL A 57 11.61 3.78 -33.71
C VAL A 57 12.93 3.33 -33.05
N GLU A 58 13.92 4.22 -32.98
CA GLU A 58 15.24 3.96 -32.42
C GLU A 58 15.15 3.30 -31.02
N PRO A 59 15.95 2.24 -30.74
CA PRO A 59 15.87 1.49 -29.49
C PRO A 59 16.07 2.38 -28.25
N ALA A 60 16.89 3.43 -28.34
CA ALA A 60 17.06 4.39 -27.25
C ALA A 60 15.74 5.07 -26.85
N GLN A 61 14.89 5.42 -27.82
CA GLN A 61 13.60 6.04 -27.54
C GLN A 61 12.62 5.04 -26.93
N ARG A 62 12.62 3.80 -27.42
CA ARG A 62 11.79 2.71 -26.87
C ARG A 62 12.19 2.34 -25.44
N ILE A 63 13.49 2.34 -25.14
CA ILE A 63 14.03 2.16 -23.79
C ILE A 63 13.55 3.28 -22.86
N LEU A 64 13.63 4.53 -23.30
CA LEU A 64 13.15 5.67 -22.52
C LEU A 64 11.66 5.54 -22.23
N VAL A 65 10.86 5.20 -23.24
CA VAL A 65 9.41 5.00 -23.11
C VAL A 65 9.09 3.87 -22.12
N ALA A 66 9.75 2.72 -22.24
CA ALA A 66 9.58 1.60 -21.31
C ALA A 66 9.90 2.01 -19.87
N TYR A 67 11.00 2.75 -19.66
CA TYR A 67 11.36 3.26 -18.35
C TYR A 67 10.34 4.27 -17.81
N LEU A 68 9.80 5.16 -18.64
CA LEU A 68 8.77 6.11 -18.22
C LEU A 68 7.51 5.39 -17.75
N LEU A 69 7.03 4.39 -18.51
CA LEU A 69 5.86 3.58 -18.15
C LEU A 69 6.06 2.82 -16.83
N TYR A 70 7.27 2.32 -16.58
CA TYR A 70 7.67 1.76 -15.30
C TYR A 70 7.65 2.82 -14.18
N SER A 71 8.32 3.96 -14.39
CA SER A 71 8.52 5.00 -13.37
C SER A 71 7.23 5.67 -12.90
N LEU A 72 6.16 5.62 -13.71
CA LEU A 72 4.84 6.15 -13.35
C LEU A 72 4.23 5.49 -12.11
N TYR A 73 4.62 4.25 -11.81
CA TYR A 73 4.10 3.45 -10.70
C TYR A 73 5.18 3.03 -9.70
N ALA A 74 6.45 3.42 -9.89
CA ALA A 74 7.47 3.26 -8.86
C ALA A 74 7.12 4.12 -7.63
N PRO A 75 7.20 3.61 -6.38
CA PRO A 75 7.95 2.44 -5.93
C PRO A 75 7.14 1.13 -5.79
N HIS A 76 5.93 1.04 -6.34
CA HIS A 76 5.09 -0.15 -6.20
C HIS A 76 5.65 -1.35 -7.00
N PRO A 77 5.39 -2.60 -6.57
CA PRO A 77 5.83 -3.79 -7.31
C PRO A 77 5.25 -3.82 -8.72
N MET A 78 6.01 -4.41 -9.65
CA MET A 78 5.66 -4.44 -11.07
C MET A 78 4.29 -5.09 -11.37
N SER A 79 3.83 -5.99 -10.49
CA SER A 79 2.51 -6.63 -10.56
C SER A 79 1.32 -5.67 -10.48
N ILE A 80 1.51 -4.46 -9.96
CA ILE A 80 0.44 -3.44 -9.85
C ILE A 80 0.50 -2.45 -11.02
N ASN A 81 1.57 -2.48 -11.84
CA ASN A 81 1.71 -1.57 -12.96
C ASN A 81 0.72 -1.97 -14.09
N PRO A 82 -0.25 -1.11 -14.47
CA PRO A 82 -1.23 -1.44 -15.50
C PRO A 82 -0.62 -1.64 -16.89
N PHE A 83 0.64 -1.25 -17.08
CA PHE A 83 1.40 -1.45 -18.32
C PHE A 83 2.23 -2.75 -18.30
N GLN A 84 2.18 -3.55 -17.24
CA GLN A 84 2.95 -4.81 -17.14
C GLN A 84 2.67 -5.75 -18.32
N SER A 85 1.39 -6.00 -18.63
CA SER A 85 1.00 -6.89 -19.73
C SER A 85 1.53 -6.42 -21.08
N VAL A 86 1.51 -5.11 -21.33
CA VAL A 86 2.06 -4.52 -22.56
C VAL A 86 3.58 -4.68 -22.59
N LEU A 87 4.28 -4.31 -21.52
CA LEU A 87 5.74 -4.45 -21.41
C LEU A 87 6.18 -5.92 -21.57
N PHE A 88 5.44 -6.86 -21.00
CA PHE A 88 5.65 -8.30 -21.15
C PHE A 88 5.44 -8.74 -22.60
N SER A 89 4.32 -8.35 -23.23
CA SER A 89 4.05 -8.70 -24.63
C SER A 89 5.12 -8.15 -25.59
N THR A 90 5.60 -6.91 -25.34
CA THR A 90 6.71 -6.32 -26.09
C THR A 90 8.01 -7.10 -25.84
N PHE A 91 8.29 -7.50 -24.60
CA PHE A 91 9.47 -8.32 -24.26
C PHE A 91 9.49 -9.63 -25.04
N VAL A 92 8.40 -10.40 -25.01
CA VAL A 92 8.29 -11.69 -25.72
C VAL A 92 8.53 -11.48 -27.22
N LYS A 93 7.82 -10.53 -27.81
CA LYS A 93 7.90 -10.22 -29.25
C LYS A 93 9.31 -9.81 -29.68
N GLU A 94 9.94 -8.88 -28.95
CA GLU A 94 11.28 -8.40 -29.29
C GLU A 94 12.37 -9.46 -29.04
N ARG A 95 12.19 -10.30 -28.01
CA ARG A 95 13.09 -11.42 -27.75
C ARG A 95 13.03 -12.44 -28.89
N ASP A 96 11.84 -12.83 -29.32
CA ASP A 96 11.67 -13.83 -30.36
C ASP A 96 12.23 -13.34 -31.69
N LEU A 97 12.04 -12.05 -32.01
CA LEU A 97 12.69 -11.40 -33.15
C LEU A 97 14.23 -11.42 -33.02
N ALA A 98 14.77 -11.10 -31.84
CA ALA A 98 16.21 -11.13 -31.61
C ALA A 98 16.80 -12.55 -31.74
N ILE A 99 16.08 -13.58 -31.26
CA ILE A 99 16.48 -14.98 -31.40
C ILE A 99 16.47 -15.41 -32.87
N GLN A 100 15.43 -15.06 -33.63
CA GLN A 100 15.36 -15.36 -35.06
C GLN A 100 16.52 -14.71 -35.82
N MET A 101 16.78 -13.42 -35.60
CA MET A 101 17.89 -12.73 -36.26
C MET A 101 19.26 -13.30 -35.88
N ALA A 102 19.44 -13.75 -34.63
CA ALA A 102 20.67 -14.39 -34.19
C ALA A 102 20.88 -15.76 -34.87
N ASN A 103 19.81 -16.52 -35.10
CA ASN A 103 19.87 -17.77 -35.85
C ASN A 103 20.22 -17.56 -37.32
N ASP A 104 19.82 -16.43 -37.91
CA ASP A 104 20.17 -16.02 -39.27
C ASP A 104 21.60 -15.44 -39.38
N GLY A 105 22.38 -15.45 -38.28
CA GLY A 105 23.75 -14.94 -38.24
C GLY A 105 23.86 -13.41 -38.16
N GLY A 106 22.75 -12.71 -37.92
CA GLY A 106 22.70 -11.27 -37.70
C GLY A 106 22.89 -10.88 -36.22
N VAL A 107 23.09 -9.59 -35.97
CA VAL A 107 23.05 -8.99 -34.63
C VAL A 107 21.79 -8.13 -34.53
N SER A 108 20.89 -8.47 -33.61
CA SER A 108 19.67 -7.68 -33.42
C SER A 108 19.97 -6.38 -32.67
N GLN A 109 19.54 -5.24 -33.22
CA GLN A 109 19.60 -3.94 -32.55
C GLN A 109 18.59 -3.83 -31.38
N GLY A 110 17.70 -4.82 -31.24
CA GLY A 110 16.68 -4.88 -30.19
C GLY A 110 17.15 -5.58 -28.92
N GLU A 111 18.33 -6.22 -28.89
CA GLU A 111 18.78 -6.98 -27.70
C GLU A 111 18.87 -6.10 -26.44
N GLN A 112 19.31 -4.84 -26.59
CA GLN A 112 19.39 -3.88 -25.50
C GLN A 112 18.00 -3.53 -24.95
N LEU A 113 16.99 -3.40 -25.82
CA LEU A 113 15.62 -3.17 -25.39
C LEU A 113 15.07 -4.38 -24.63
N VAL A 114 15.32 -5.60 -25.12
CA VAL A 114 14.92 -6.86 -24.46
C VAL A 114 15.51 -6.95 -23.06
N TRP A 115 16.80 -6.61 -22.91
CA TRP A 115 17.46 -6.60 -21.60
C TRP A 115 16.86 -5.58 -20.63
N VAL A 116 16.54 -4.36 -21.10
CA VAL A 116 15.89 -3.33 -20.28
C VAL A 116 14.49 -3.80 -19.84
N LEU A 117 13.69 -4.34 -20.77
CA LEU A 117 12.36 -4.85 -20.45
C LEU A 117 12.42 -6.00 -19.44
N TYR A 118 13.37 -6.93 -19.60
CA TYR A 118 13.62 -8.00 -18.63
C TYR A 118 13.93 -7.45 -17.23
N LYS A 119 14.81 -6.44 -17.15
CA LYS A 119 15.16 -5.78 -15.88
C LYS A 119 13.96 -5.11 -15.21
N ILE A 120 13.14 -4.40 -15.98
CA ILE A 120 11.90 -3.78 -15.49
C ILE A 120 10.93 -4.85 -14.96
N LEU A 121 10.67 -5.89 -15.76
CA LEU A 121 9.70 -6.94 -15.43
C LEU A 121 10.12 -7.78 -14.22
N LYS A 122 11.43 -7.93 -13.98
CA LYS A 122 11.97 -8.62 -12.80
C LYS A 122 11.89 -7.78 -11.51
N GLY A 123 11.57 -6.48 -11.62
CA GLY A 123 11.56 -5.56 -10.48
C GLY A 123 12.87 -4.82 -10.24
N ASP A 124 13.90 -5.04 -11.06
CA ASP A 124 15.21 -4.36 -10.99
C ASP A 124 15.23 -3.04 -11.80
N GLY A 125 14.07 -2.46 -12.11
CA GLY A 125 13.96 -1.28 -12.97
C GLY A 125 14.65 -0.03 -12.40
N SER A 126 14.82 0.06 -11.07
CA SER A 126 15.53 1.16 -10.40
C SER A 126 17.00 1.27 -10.82
N ASP A 127 17.65 0.14 -11.13
CA ASP A 127 19.07 0.09 -11.52
C ASP A 127 19.34 0.84 -12.83
N LEU A 128 18.31 1.01 -13.66
CA LEU A 128 18.41 1.68 -14.95
C LEU A 128 18.42 3.21 -14.83
N GLY A 129 17.99 3.76 -13.69
CA GLY A 129 17.81 5.20 -13.49
C GLY A 129 19.06 6.06 -13.78
N PRO A 130 20.26 5.70 -13.31
CA PRO A 130 21.49 6.49 -13.53
C PRO A 130 21.98 6.52 -14.98
N PHE A 131 21.53 5.61 -15.84
CA PHE A 131 22.04 5.48 -17.20
C PHE A 131 21.15 6.22 -18.19
N SER A 132 21.74 6.73 -19.28
CA SER A 132 20.95 7.35 -20.35
C SER A 132 20.40 6.29 -21.32
N PRO A 133 19.23 6.50 -21.93
CA PRO A 133 18.68 5.57 -22.92
C PRO A 133 19.63 5.35 -24.10
N ALA A 134 20.34 6.37 -24.56
CA ALA A 134 21.35 6.25 -25.62
C ALA A 134 22.56 5.41 -25.19
N THR A 135 22.99 5.51 -23.93
CA THR A 135 24.06 4.66 -23.39
C THR A 135 23.61 3.22 -23.30
N LEU A 136 22.37 2.97 -22.83
CA LEU A 136 21.82 1.62 -22.71
C LEU A 136 21.65 0.96 -24.09
N ALA A 137 21.18 1.70 -25.09
CA ALA A 137 21.01 1.20 -26.46
C ALA A 137 22.33 0.83 -27.15
N ARG A 138 23.45 1.43 -26.76
CA ARG A 138 24.77 1.20 -27.37
C ARG A 138 25.69 0.30 -26.55
N SER A 139 25.29 -0.04 -25.32
CA SER A 139 26.11 -0.86 -24.44
C SER A 139 26.19 -2.30 -24.97
N PRO A 140 27.40 -2.87 -25.15
CA PRO A 140 27.54 -4.25 -25.56
C PRO A 140 27.06 -5.17 -24.43
N LEU A 141 26.09 -6.03 -24.72
CA LEU A 141 25.59 -6.99 -23.75
C LEU A 141 26.55 -8.19 -23.63
N PRO A 142 26.94 -8.58 -22.41
CA PRO A 142 27.62 -9.86 -22.17
C PRO A 142 26.83 -11.04 -22.77
N PRO A 143 27.49 -12.12 -23.22
CA PRO A 143 26.82 -13.26 -23.85
C PRO A 143 25.67 -13.86 -23.01
N LYS A 144 25.79 -13.81 -21.68
CA LYS A 144 24.78 -14.29 -20.72
C LYS A 144 23.52 -13.43 -20.63
N LEU A 145 23.56 -12.20 -21.12
CA LEU A 145 22.46 -11.24 -21.11
C LEU A 145 21.83 -11.06 -22.49
N ARG A 146 22.17 -11.93 -23.45
CA ARG A 146 21.52 -11.97 -24.76
C ARG A 146 20.09 -12.47 -24.64
N ALA A 147 19.24 -12.01 -25.55
CA ALA A 147 17.82 -12.36 -25.62
C ALA A 147 17.55 -13.87 -25.48
N ALA A 148 18.38 -14.72 -26.08
CA ALA A 148 18.27 -16.18 -26.01
C ALA A 148 18.37 -16.80 -24.61
N TYR A 149 18.90 -16.07 -23.62
CA TYR A 149 19.08 -16.54 -22.25
C TYR A 149 18.19 -15.81 -21.24
N LEU A 150 17.34 -14.89 -21.71
CA LEU A 150 16.43 -14.12 -20.86
C LEU A 150 15.05 -14.75 -20.88
N PHE A 151 14.67 -15.34 -19.75
CA PHE A 151 13.37 -15.95 -19.52
C PHE A 151 12.74 -15.38 -18.26
N LEU A 152 11.45 -15.06 -18.34
CA LEU A 152 10.65 -14.68 -17.17
C LEU A 152 9.97 -15.92 -16.59
N GLU A 153 9.71 -15.95 -15.28
CA GLU A 153 9.09 -17.11 -14.63
C GLU A 153 7.68 -17.42 -15.15
N GLU A 154 6.96 -16.40 -15.63
CA GLU A 154 5.67 -16.51 -16.33
C GLU A 154 5.76 -17.25 -17.67
N GLU A 155 6.94 -17.37 -18.28
CA GLU A 155 7.12 -18.04 -19.58
C GLU A 155 7.52 -19.51 -19.48
N ARG A 156 7.82 -20.05 -18.29
CA ARG A 156 8.16 -21.47 -18.19
C ARG A 156 6.92 -22.28 -18.60
N PRO A 157 6.97 -23.03 -19.72
CA PRO A 157 5.95 -24.02 -19.98
C PRO A 157 5.99 -25.00 -18.81
N ARG A 158 4.84 -25.30 -18.21
CA ARG A 158 4.76 -26.38 -17.22
C ARG A 158 5.37 -27.61 -17.89
N ALA A 159 6.41 -28.19 -17.29
CA ALA A 159 7.06 -29.39 -17.79
C ALA A 159 6.04 -30.54 -17.74
N GLY A 160 5.31 -30.71 -18.84
CA GLY A 160 4.14 -31.59 -18.94
C GLY A 160 3.55 -31.68 -20.35
N ASP A 161 3.89 -30.75 -21.26
CA ASP A 161 3.56 -30.84 -22.69
C ASP A 161 4.45 -31.90 -23.38
N TYR A 162 4.22 -33.17 -23.05
CA TYR A 162 4.79 -34.29 -23.79
C TYR A 162 3.97 -34.51 -25.06
N LYS A 163 4.65 -34.32 -26.20
CA LYS A 163 4.48 -35.05 -27.46
C LYS A 163 3.04 -35.44 -27.81
N PHE A 164 2.48 -34.67 -28.74
CA PHE A 164 1.44 -35.10 -29.67
C PHE A 164 1.75 -36.51 -30.20
N ASP A 165 1.01 -37.51 -29.70
CA ASP A 165 0.92 -38.85 -30.26
C ASP A 165 -0.36 -38.90 -31.13
N PRO A 166 -0.26 -38.93 -32.47
CA PRO A 166 -1.42 -38.82 -33.35
C PRO A 166 -2.38 -40.03 -33.29
N PHE A 167 -2.12 -41.03 -32.44
CA PHE A 167 -2.96 -42.23 -32.31
C PHE A 167 -3.25 -42.67 -30.85
N GLY A 168 -3.02 -41.81 -29.85
CA GLY A 168 -3.32 -42.14 -28.46
C GLY A 168 -4.78 -41.91 -28.07
N THR A 169 -5.60 -42.95 -28.07
CA THR A 169 -6.91 -42.98 -27.41
C THR A 169 -6.72 -42.84 -25.89
N GLY A 170 -7.13 -41.71 -25.32
CA GLY A 170 -6.97 -41.44 -23.89
C GLY A 170 -7.93 -40.36 -23.38
N ASP A 171 -9.23 -40.61 -23.50
CA ASP A 171 -10.26 -39.91 -22.72
C ASP A 171 -10.07 -40.26 -21.24
N ALA A 172 -9.46 -39.39 -20.43
CA ALA A 172 -9.66 -39.42 -18.97
C ALA A 172 -9.15 -38.20 -18.16
N ASP A 173 -8.17 -37.40 -18.59
CA ASP A 173 -7.45 -36.52 -17.62
C ASP A 173 -7.60 -35.00 -17.79
N THR A 174 -8.40 -34.52 -18.75
CA THR A 174 -8.54 -33.07 -19.03
C THR A 174 -9.39 -32.30 -18.00
N HIS A 175 -10.06 -32.97 -17.06
CA HIS A 175 -10.92 -32.30 -16.07
C HIS A 175 -10.20 -31.93 -14.76
N SER A 176 -9.03 -32.51 -14.50
CA SER A 176 -8.27 -32.33 -13.26
C SER A 176 -7.46 -31.03 -13.25
N GLU A 177 -6.83 -30.70 -14.39
CA GLU A 177 -5.95 -29.54 -14.52
C GLU A 177 -6.71 -28.22 -14.67
N ASP A 178 -7.83 -28.22 -15.40
CA ASP A 178 -8.67 -27.03 -15.60
C ASP A 178 -9.30 -26.54 -14.27
N ARG A 179 -9.64 -27.48 -13.38
CA ARG A 179 -10.09 -27.16 -12.01
C ARG A 179 -9.02 -26.46 -11.17
N MET A 180 -7.76 -26.89 -11.23
CA MET A 180 -6.67 -26.29 -10.46
C MET A 180 -6.30 -24.87 -10.93
N THR A 181 -6.40 -24.59 -12.24
CA THR A 181 -6.23 -23.22 -12.77
C THR A 181 -7.38 -22.31 -12.38
N GLN A 182 -8.63 -22.78 -12.46
CA GLN A 182 -9.79 -21.99 -12.06
C GLN A 182 -9.80 -21.64 -10.57
N GLU A 183 -9.35 -22.55 -9.70
CA GLU A 183 -9.24 -22.26 -8.26
C GLU A 183 -8.21 -21.17 -7.97
N ARG A 184 -7.03 -21.22 -8.61
CA ARG A 184 -6.01 -20.17 -8.45
C ARG A 184 -6.44 -18.83 -9.01
N ASP A 185 -7.11 -18.82 -10.16
CA ASP A 185 -7.62 -17.58 -10.76
C ASP A 185 -8.71 -16.96 -9.88
N GLN A 186 -9.55 -17.78 -9.24
CA GLN A 186 -10.54 -17.30 -8.27
C GLN A 186 -9.89 -16.74 -7.00
N GLU A 187 -8.82 -17.36 -6.50
CA GLU A 187 -8.07 -16.83 -5.35
C GLU A 187 -7.38 -15.51 -5.69
N ALA A 188 -6.74 -15.42 -6.86
CA ALA A 188 -6.10 -14.19 -7.34
C ALA A 188 -7.12 -13.07 -7.53
N GLN A 189 -8.30 -13.38 -8.08
CA GLN A 189 -9.39 -12.40 -8.23
C GLN A 189 -9.90 -11.92 -6.87
N ARG A 190 -10.11 -12.84 -5.90
CA ARG A 190 -10.53 -12.45 -4.54
C ARG A 190 -9.51 -11.55 -3.85
N LEU A 191 -8.22 -11.83 -4.03
CA LEU A 191 -7.15 -11.00 -3.48
C LEU A 191 -7.12 -9.61 -4.13
N SER A 192 -7.28 -9.55 -5.46
CA SER A 192 -7.36 -8.30 -6.23
C SER A 192 -8.58 -7.45 -5.82
N ASP A 193 -9.75 -8.08 -5.66
CA ASP A 193 -10.95 -7.40 -5.20
C ASP A 193 -10.78 -6.91 -3.75
N GLY A 194 -10.18 -7.74 -2.88
CA GLY A 194 -9.83 -7.35 -1.51
C GLY A 194 -8.88 -6.15 -1.46
N MET A 195 -7.85 -6.14 -2.31
CA MET A 195 -6.92 -5.03 -2.47
C MET A 195 -7.64 -3.73 -2.86
N ALA A 196 -8.52 -3.79 -3.87
CA ALA A 196 -9.29 -2.63 -4.33
C ALA A 196 -10.22 -2.10 -3.23
N LEU A 197 -10.88 -2.99 -2.49
CA LEU A 197 -11.74 -2.63 -1.36
C LEU A 197 -10.94 -1.99 -0.21
N LEU A 198 -9.74 -2.50 0.07
CA LEU A 198 -8.86 -1.96 1.11
C LEU A 198 -8.44 -0.52 0.79
N LEU A 199 -8.09 -0.23 -0.47
CA LEU A 199 -7.78 1.12 -0.92
C LEU A 199 -9.02 2.04 -0.90
N ALA A 200 -10.19 1.51 -1.29
CA ALA A 200 -11.44 2.25 -1.19
C ALA A 200 -11.82 2.59 0.27
N ALA A 201 -11.49 1.71 1.23
CA ALA A 201 -11.76 1.92 2.66
C ALA A 201 -11.02 3.14 3.25
N ARG A 202 -9.93 3.58 2.60
CA ARG A 202 -9.22 4.81 2.98
C ARG A 202 -10.07 6.05 2.71
N GLU A 203 -10.80 6.06 1.61
CA GLU A 203 -11.48 7.26 1.10
C GLU A 203 -12.97 7.29 1.45
N ARG A 204 -13.58 6.13 1.71
CA ARG A 204 -15.00 6.03 2.04
C ARG A 204 -15.32 4.91 3.02
N VAL A 205 -16.53 4.97 3.55
CA VAL A 205 -17.13 3.89 4.32
C VAL A 205 -17.45 2.71 3.38
N LEU A 206 -17.04 1.51 3.79
CA LEU A 206 -17.36 0.26 3.11
C LEU A 206 -18.71 -0.29 3.61
N THR A 207 -19.48 -0.84 2.69
CA THR A 207 -20.73 -1.56 2.98
C THR A 207 -20.45 -2.88 3.70
N LEU A 208 -21.45 -3.43 4.42
CA LEU A 208 -21.29 -4.70 5.12
C LEU A 208 -20.94 -5.87 4.18
N SER A 209 -21.44 -5.85 2.95
CA SER A 209 -21.08 -6.84 1.92
C SER A 209 -19.61 -6.75 1.54
N GLU A 210 -19.09 -5.53 1.35
CA GLU A 210 -17.67 -5.30 1.04
C GLU A 210 -16.78 -5.71 2.22
N GLN A 211 -17.17 -5.38 3.45
CA GLN A 211 -16.44 -5.78 4.66
C GLN A 211 -16.35 -7.31 4.79
N ARG A 212 -17.41 -8.05 4.46
CA ARG A 212 -17.41 -9.53 4.49
C ARG A 212 -16.47 -10.15 3.46
N VAL A 213 -16.28 -9.50 2.32
CA VAL A 213 -15.32 -9.95 1.29
C VAL A 213 -13.89 -9.63 1.73
N LEU A 214 -13.67 -8.46 2.33
CA LEU A 214 -12.34 -7.99 2.71
C LEU A 214 -11.76 -8.76 3.92
N LEU A 215 -12.54 -8.97 4.98
CA LEU A 215 -12.07 -9.53 6.26
C LEU A 215 -11.25 -10.84 6.13
N PRO A 216 -11.69 -11.85 5.36
CA PRO A 216 -10.92 -13.09 5.18
C PRO A 216 -9.59 -12.90 4.44
N THR A 217 -9.50 -11.87 3.59
CA THR A 217 -8.32 -11.61 2.75
C THR A 217 -7.26 -10.74 3.44
N LEU A 218 -7.62 -10.05 4.55
CA LEU A 218 -6.73 -9.12 5.26
C LEU A 218 -5.34 -9.70 5.60
N PRO A 219 -5.19 -10.93 6.15
CA PRO A 219 -3.87 -11.45 6.50
C PRO A 219 -2.94 -11.61 5.30
N GLN A 220 -3.49 -11.83 4.10
CA GLN A 220 -2.72 -11.98 2.86
C GLN A 220 -2.36 -10.60 2.28
N LEU A 221 -3.19 -9.59 2.50
CA LEU A 221 -2.97 -8.20 2.05
C LEU A 221 -1.99 -7.43 2.96
N THR A 222 -1.61 -7.98 4.11
CA THR A 222 -0.61 -7.39 5.01
C THR A 222 0.81 -7.88 4.75
N ASN A 223 1.00 -8.86 3.85
CA ASN A 223 2.31 -9.40 3.46
C ASN A 223 2.44 -9.52 1.92
N PRO A 224 2.96 -8.51 1.21
CA PRO A 224 3.52 -7.24 1.70
C PRO A 224 2.44 -6.22 2.11
N PRO A 225 2.74 -5.27 3.01
CA PRO A 225 1.77 -4.29 3.47
C PRO A 225 1.39 -3.33 2.34
N VAL A 226 0.12 -3.37 1.96
CA VAL A 226 -0.47 -2.49 0.95
C VAL A 226 -0.72 -1.09 1.50
N ILE A 227 -1.02 -1.01 2.79
CA ILE A 227 -1.34 0.22 3.51
C ILE A 227 -0.10 0.76 4.22
N THR A 228 0.05 2.08 4.23
CA THR A 228 1.08 2.79 5.02
C THR A 228 0.49 3.37 6.30
N SER A 229 1.35 3.77 7.24
CA SER A 229 0.94 4.44 8.49
C SER A 229 0.13 5.72 8.25
N VAL A 230 0.33 6.38 7.10
CA VAL A 230 -0.38 7.62 6.73
C VAL A 230 -1.85 7.37 6.39
N ASP A 231 -2.21 6.19 5.90
CA ASP A 231 -3.58 5.87 5.50
C ASP A 231 -4.44 5.40 6.70
N LEU A 232 -3.81 4.97 7.80
CA LEU A 232 -4.48 4.41 8.97
C LEU A 232 -5.50 5.34 9.62
N PRO A 233 -5.23 6.64 9.89
CA PRO A 233 -6.19 7.52 10.54
C PRO A 233 -7.52 7.59 9.77
N SER A 234 -7.45 7.78 8.45
CA SER A 234 -8.64 7.86 7.58
C SER A 234 -9.41 6.55 7.56
N LEU A 235 -8.69 5.41 7.53
CA LEU A 235 -9.30 4.09 7.56
C LEU A 235 -10.02 3.81 8.89
N ILE A 236 -9.41 4.19 10.02
CA ILE A 236 -10.00 4.05 11.35
C ILE A 236 -11.28 4.90 11.47
N MET A 237 -11.23 6.14 10.98
CA MET A 237 -12.37 7.06 11.03
C MET A 237 -13.53 6.61 10.12
N ASN A 238 -13.23 6.10 8.93
CA ASN A 238 -14.25 5.69 7.96
C ASN A 238 -14.80 4.28 8.26
N ASN A 239 -13.96 3.37 8.76
CA ASN A 239 -14.26 1.95 8.89
C ASN A 239 -13.75 1.36 10.22
N PRO A 240 -14.31 1.78 11.38
CA PRO A 240 -13.81 1.37 12.70
C PRO A 240 -13.89 -0.15 12.93
N THR A 241 -14.82 -0.84 12.28
CA THR A 241 -14.97 -2.30 12.37
C THR A 241 -13.82 -3.07 11.73
N LEU A 242 -13.12 -2.47 10.76
CA LEU A 242 -11.99 -3.07 10.06
C LEU A 242 -10.64 -2.74 10.70
N ALA A 243 -10.59 -1.69 11.52
CA ALA A 243 -9.34 -1.19 12.08
C ALA A 243 -8.63 -2.20 12.98
N GLN A 244 -9.35 -2.88 13.88
CA GLN A 244 -8.74 -3.90 14.77
C GLN A 244 -8.18 -5.11 14.00
N PRO A 245 -8.94 -5.81 13.13
CA PRO A 245 -8.40 -6.97 12.43
C PRO A 245 -7.26 -6.59 11.47
N LEU A 246 -7.31 -5.39 10.87
CA LEU A 246 -6.22 -4.87 10.03
C LEU A 246 -4.95 -4.63 10.86
N LEU A 247 -5.04 -3.94 11.99
CA LEU A 247 -3.89 -3.66 12.86
C LEU A 247 -3.31 -4.95 13.44
N ALA A 248 -4.16 -5.90 13.83
CA ALA A 248 -3.70 -7.21 14.28
C ALA A 248 -2.92 -7.93 13.17
N ALA A 249 -3.45 -7.96 11.95
CA ALA A 249 -2.75 -8.56 10.81
C ALA A 249 -1.42 -7.83 10.49
N LEU A 250 -1.40 -6.51 10.50
CA LEU A 250 -0.19 -5.71 10.24
C LEU A 250 0.89 -5.91 11.31
N LEU A 251 0.50 -5.94 12.59
CA LEU A 251 1.43 -6.15 13.71
C LEU A 251 1.95 -7.58 13.76
N SER A 252 1.10 -8.58 13.48
CA SER A 252 1.52 -9.99 13.43
C SER A 252 2.35 -10.35 12.19
N SER A 253 2.16 -9.63 11.08
CA SER A 253 2.86 -9.86 9.81
C SER A 253 4.17 -9.08 9.67
N ALA A 254 4.47 -8.16 10.59
CA ALA A 254 5.63 -7.29 10.46
C ALA A 254 6.94 -8.11 10.43
N PRO A 255 7.83 -7.88 9.44
CA PRO A 255 9.12 -8.56 9.39
C PRO A 255 9.97 -8.19 10.62
N SER A 256 10.92 -9.07 10.94
CA SER A 256 11.84 -8.96 12.10
C SER A 256 12.64 -7.64 12.19
N THR A 257 12.59 -6.80 11.17
CA THR A 257 12.95 -5.37 11.23
C THR A 257 11.83 -4.57 11.90
N GLY A 258 11.80 -4.55 13.23
CA GLY A 258 10.77 -3.91 14.06
C GLY A 258 10.45 -2.42 13.84
N GLN A 259 11.05 -1.77 12.83
CA GLN A 259 10.73 -0.39 12.43
C GLN A 259 9.28 -0.24 11.93
N HIS A 260 8.73 -1.22 11.21
CA HIS A 260 7.38 -1.07 10.64
C HIS A 260 6.26 -1.14 11.68
N SER A 261 6.39 -2.00 12.70
CA SER A 261 5.40 -2.09 13.79
C SER A 261 5.35 -0.80 14.62
N SER A 262 6.51 -0.21 14.91
CA SER A 262 6.60 1.05 15.64
C SER A 262 5.84 2.18 14.93
N LEU A 263 5.93 2.29 13.60
CA LEU A 263 5.23 3.33 12.84
C LEU A 263 3.70 3.24 12.96
N TYR A 264 3.13 2.03 13.03
CA TYR A 264 1.69 1.87 13.22
C TYR A 264 1.25 2.19 14.63
N LEU A 265 2.07 1.86 15.64
CA LEU A 265 1.83 2.23 17.03
C LEU A 265 1.94 3.74 17.26
N GLU A 266 2.87 4.42 16.61
CA GLU A 266 2.98 5.88 16.66
C GLU A 266 1.69 6.57 16.18
N VAL A 267 1.05 6.04 15.13
CA VAL A 267 -0.23 6.60 14.65
C VAL A 267 -1.32 6.50 15.72
N LEU A 268 -1.36 5.39 16.48
CA LEU A 268 -2.37 5.18 17.53
C LEU A 268 -2.25 6.20 18.66
N LYS A 269 -1.04 6.68 18.96
CA LYS A 269 -0.79 7.70 20.00
C LYS A 269 -1.44 9.03 19.66
N HIS A 270 -1.48 9.39 18.38
CA HIS A 270 -1.92 10.70 17.89
C HIS A 270 -3.36 10.72 17.36
N LEU A 271 -4.16 9.68 17.62
CA LEU A 271 -5.55 9.63 17.17
C LEU A 271 -6.42 10.66 17.91
N PRO A 272 -7.37 11.32 17.22
CA PRO A 272 -8.26 12.28 17.87
C PRO A 272 -9.24 11.57 18.83
N PRO A 273 -9.76 12.25 19.88
CA PRO A 273 -10.66 11.69 20.89
C PRO A 273 -12.09 11.48 20.36
N THR A 274 -12.22 10.59 19.37
CA THR A 274 -13.49 10.21 18.74
C THR A 274 -13.94 8.84 19.25
N LEU A 275 -15.24 8.55 19.11
CA LEU A 275 -15.78 7.25 19.50
C LEU A 275 -15.09 6.08 18.77
N ALA A 276 -14.73 6.27 17.49
CA ALA A 276 -14.02 5.28 16.69
C ALA A 276 -12.62 4.98 17.27
N SER A 277 -11.86 6.03 17.64
CA SER A 277 -10.55 5.88 18.26
C SER A 277 -10.63 5.14 19.60
N PHE A 278 -11.57 5.51 20.46
CA PHE A 278 -11.73 4.87 21.77
C PHE A 278 -12.20 3.41 21.67
N ASP A 279 -13.10 3.09 20.74
CA ASP A 279 -13.53 1.72 20.49
C ASP A 279 -12.36 0.87 19.96
N LEU A 280 -11.57 1.40 19.03
CA LEU A 280 -10.38 0.73 18.52
C LEU A 280 -9.37 0.42 19.63
N ILE A 281 -8.91 1.44 20.37
CA ILE A 281 -7.95 1.25 21.46
C ILE A 281 -8.52 0.30 22.52
N GLY A 282 -9.80 0.43 22.85
CA GLY A 282 -10.48 -0.45 23.79
C GLY A 282 -10.59 -1.91 23.32
N ARG A 283 -10.64 -2.17 22.01
CA ARG A 283 -10.59 -3.54 21.44
C ARG A 283 -9.17 -4.08 21.43
N LEU A 284 -8.19 -3.26 21.04
CA LEU A 284 -6.78 -3.65 21.01
C LEU A 284 -6.25 -4.01 22.41
N LEU A 285 -6.66 -3.27 23.45
CA LEU A 285 -6.33 -3.59 24.85
C LEU A 285 -6.91 -4.93 25.36
N ARG A 286 -7.77 -5.58 24.59
CA ARG A 286 -8.35 -6.90 24.88
C ARG A 286 -7.87 -7.97 23.90
N ASP A 287 -7.02 -7.61 22.95
CA ASP A 287 -6.56 -8.49 21.89
C ASP A 287 -5.38 -9.36 22.37
N THR A 288 -5.64 -10.66 22.51
CA THR A 288 -4.66 -11.65 22.97
C THR A 288 -3.81 -12.23 21.84
N THR A 289 -3.90 -11.67 20.62
CA THR A 289 -3.08 -12.13 19.48
C THR A 289 -1.61 -11.95 19.79
N LEU A 290 -0.81 -12.99 19.54
CA LEU A 290 0.62 -12.99 19.81
C LEU A 290 1.38 -12.25 18.71
N VAL A 291 2.28 -11.37 19.11
CA VAL A 291 3.15 -10.57 18.24
C VAL A 291 4.60 -10.71 18.72
N PRO A 292 5.58 -10.81 17.81
CA PRO A 292 6.98 -10.83 18.19
C PRO A 292 7.38 -9.48 18.82
N ASP A 293 7.93 -9.53 20.03
CA ASP A 293 8.50 -8.37 20.69
C ASP A 293 9.91 -8.11 20.16
N VAL A 294 10.09 -6.95 19.55
CA VAL A 294 11.36 -6.51 18.94
C VAL A 294 12.42 -6.24 20.02
N THR A 295 12.01 -5.82 21.21
CA THR A 295 12.90 -5.38 22.29
C THR A 295 13.44 -6.54 23.12
N THR A 296 12.60 -7.52 23.43
CA THR A 296 12.99 -8.69 24.23
C THR A 296 13.27 -9.94 23.40
N GLY A 297 12.92 -9.96 22.10
CA GLY A 297 12.95 -11.15 21.25
C GLY A 297 11.93 -12.22 21.65
N GLY A 298 11.03 -11.90 22.58
CA GLY A 298 9.97 -12.78 23.07
C GLY A 298 8.68 -12.69 22.27
N LYS A 299 7.62 -13.34 22.77
CA LYS A 299 6.25 -13.17 22.28
C LYS A 299 5.49 -12.33 23.29
N THR A 300 4.92 -11.21 22.83
CA THR A 300 4.01 -10.37 23.61
C THR A 300 2.60 -10.44 23.01
N THR A 301 1.60 -9.95 23.74
CA THR A 301 0.25 -9.78 23.18
C THR A 301 0.08 -8.37 22.63
N ILE A 302 -0.83 -8.19 21.67
CA ILE A 302 -1.21 -6.84 21.20
C ILE A 302 -1.73 -6.00 22.37
N ALA A 303 -2.52 -6.59 23.26
CA ALA A 303 -3.01 -5.92 24.46
C ALA A 303 -1.89 -5.35 25.34
N ASP A 304 -0.86 -6.15 25.63
CA ASP A 304 0.28 -5.73 26.45
C ASP A 304 1.10 -4.63 25.75
N LEU A 305 1.34 -4.79 24.44
CA LEU A 305 2.07 -3.82 23.64
C LEU A 305 1.36 -2.45 23.61
N VAL A 306 0.04 -2.45 23.36
CA VAL A 306 -0.77 -1.23 23.35
C VAL A 306 -0.87 -0.61 24.74
N ARG A 307 -0.94 -1.44 25.80
CA ARG A 307 -0.97 -0.95 27.19
C ARG A 307 0.34 -0.24 27.57
N ILE A 308 1.49 -0.80 27.21
CA ILE A 308 2.81 -0.28 27.58
C ILE A 308 3.20 0.92 26.71
N GLU A 309 3.00 0.84 25.39
CA GLU A 309 3.56 1.84 24.46
C GLU A 309 2.57 2.91 24.02
N VAL A 310 1.26 2.63 24.00
CA VAL A 310 0.27 3.50 23.34
C VAL A 310 -0.65 4.19 24.34
N LEU A 311 -1.19 3.47 25.32
CA LEU A 311 -2.32 3.93 26.13
C LEU A 311 -2.05 5.28 26.85
N GLY A 312 -0.90 5.40 27.52
CA GLY A 312 -0.54 6.63 28.25
C GLY A 312 -0.40 7.83 27.32
N TRP A 313 0.33 7.66 26.21
CA TRP A 313 0.51 8.71 25.19
C TRP A 313 -0.80 9.11 24.53
N PHE A 314 -1.64 8.13 24.19
CA PHE A 314 -2.95 8.38 23.60
C PHE A 314 -3.87 9.18 24.54
N ILE A 315 -3.88 8.86 25.84
CA ILE A 315 -4.63 9.63 26.84
C ILE A 315 -4.09 11.06 26.95
N HIS A 316 -2.77 11.22 27.01
CA HIS A 316 -2.11 12.53 27.05
C HIS A 316 -2.50 13.40 25.85
N ASP A 317 -2.40 12.85 24.64
CA ASP A 317 -2.77 13.55 23.40
C ASP A 317 -4.26 13.87 23.34
N CYS A 318 -5.13 12.98 23.83
CA CYS A 318 -6.56 13.26 23.94
C CYS A 318 -6.83 14.46 24.86
N ILE A 319 -6.17 14.54 26.01
CA ILE A 319 -6.30 15.67 26.94
C ILE A 319 -5.78 16.95 26.28
N ALA A 320 -4.60 16.92 25.67
CA ALA A 320 -4.00 18.07 24.99
C ALA A 320 -4.89 18.58 23.85
N TRP A 321 -5.48 17.67 23.07
CA TRP A 321 -6.45 18.01 22.02
C TRP A 321 -7.69 18.69 22.58
N LEU A 322 -8.25 18.18 23.70
CA LEU A 322 -9.43 18.78 24.34
C LEU A 322 -9.12 20.16 24.90
N GLU A 323 -7.94 20.37 25.48
CA GLU A 323 -7.53 21.70 25.95
C GLU A 323 -7.41 22.71 24.81
N ASP A 324 -6.92 22.30 23.65
CA ASP A 324 -6.87 23.16 22.48
C ASP A 324 -8.27 23.43 21.90
N ALA A 325 -9.13 22.42 21.85
CA ALA A 325 -10.52 22.58 21.45
C ALA A 325 -11.27 23.58 22.35
N GLU A 326 -11.11 23.49 23.68
CA GLU A 326 -11.68 24.43 24.64
C GLU A 326 -11.14 25.86 24.42
N ARG A 327 -9.84 25.98 24.14
CA ARG A 327 -9.19 27.27 23.88
C ARG A 327 -9.72 27.91 22.59
N GLN A 328 -9.96 27.11 21.55
CA GLN A 328 -10.50 27.58 20.27
C GLN A 328 -11.97 27.99 20.39
N GLU A 329 -12.78 27.25 21.16
CA GLU A 329 -14.17 27.58 21.46
C GLU A 329 -14.27 28.91 22.24
N ARG A 330 -13.46 29.10 23.28
CA ARG A 330 -13.41 30.36 24.05
C ARG A 330 -12.99 31.58 23.23
N LYS A 331 -12.17 31.38 22.18
CA LYS A 331 -11.77 32.43 21.26
C LYS A 331 -12.84 32.76 20.22
N GLY A 332 -13.94 32.01 20.17
CA GLY A 332 -15.01 32.17 19.18
C GLY A 332 -14.60 31.73 17.78
N ASN A 333 -13.46 31.04 17.62
CA ASN A 333 -12.96 30.60 16.31
C ASN A 333 -13.81 29.45 15.76
N ILE A 334 -14.43 28.67 16.64
CA ILE A 334 -15.23 27.47 16.32
C ILE A 334 -16.44 27.45 17.25
N SER A 335 -17.63 27.27 16.68
CA SER A 335 -18.93 27.15 17.39
C SER A 335 -19.45 25.70 17.33
N ASP A 336 -18.62 24.74 17.72
CA ASP A 336 -18.91 23.30 17.58
C ASP A 336 -18.73 22.57 18.92
N ASP A 337 -19.61 21.60 19.20
CA ASP A 337 -19.66 20.79 20.43
C ASP A 337 -18.51 19.77 20.54
N ARG A 338 -17.44 19.94 19.76
CA ARG A 338 -16.30 19.02 19.68
C ARG A 338 -15.64 18.82 21.04
N PHE A 339 -15.51 19.88 21.82
CA PHE A 339 -14.97 19.80 23.18
C PHE A 339 -15.89 18.97 24.09
N SER A 340 -17.16 19.36 24.19
CA SER A 340 -18.16 18.68 25.03
C SER A 340 -18.30 17.19 24.69
N LYS A 341 -18.43 16.84 23.40
CA LYS A 341 -18.49 15.44 22.94
C LYS A 341 -17.21 14.67 23.24
N GLY A 342 -16.06 15.32 23.08
CA GLY A 342 -14.77 14.71 23.39
C GLY A 342 -14.59 14.40 24.88
N VAL A 343 -15.02 15.31 25.78
CA VAL A 343 -15.03 15.05 27.23
C VAL A 343 -15.95 13.86 27.56
N GLN A 344 -17.15 13.80 26.99
CA GLN A 344 -18.07 12.67 27.20
C GLN A 344 -17.46 11.35 26.75
N ASN A 345 -16.86 11.32 25.55
CA ASN A 345 -16.23 10.12 25.01
C ASN A 345 -15.04 9.67 25.86
N LEU A 346 -14.17 10.59 26.30
CA LEU A 346 -13.04 10.27 27.17
C LEU A 346 -13.50 9.74 28.53
N CYS A 347 -14.54 10.34 29.13
CA CYS A 347 -15.12 9.83 30.38
C CYS A 347 -15.71 8.41 30.22
N ARG A 348 -16.36 8.11 29.09
CA ARG A 348 -16.84 6.75 28.78
C ARG A 348 -15.68 5.77 28.60
N PHE A 349 -14.60 6.20 27.96
CA PHE A 349 -13.40 5.40 27.78
C PHE A 349 -12.72 5.08 29.13
N TYR A 350 -12.53 6.07 30.00
CA TYR A 350 -12.04 5.88 31.37
C TYR A 350 -12.88 4.89 32.18
N ASN A 351 -14.21 4.99 32.11
CA ASN A 351 -15.08 3.98 32.71
C ASN A 351 -14.87 2.57 32.12
N ALA A 352 -14.58 2.46 30.83
CA ALA A 352 -14.26 1.18 30.21
C ALA A 352 -12.92 0.60 30.69
N LEU A 353 -11.89 1.45 30.90
CA LEU A 353 -10.60 1.02 31.46
C LEU A 353 -10.75 0.49 32.89
N ILE A 354 -11.53 1.18 33.73
CA ILE A 354 -11.83 0.75 35.10
C ILE A 354 -12.59 -0.59 35.09
N ARG A 355 -13.65 -0.71 34.30
CA ARG A 355 -14.46 -1.96 34.22
C ARG A 355 -13.65 -3.15 33.72
N ASN A 356 -12.67 -2.92 32.85
CA ASN A 356 -11.78 -3.98 32.34
C ASN A 356 -10.61 -4.27 33.29
N GLY A 357 -10.52 -3.62 34.46
CA GLY A 357 -9.42 -3.82 35.42
C GLY A 357 -8.06 -3.31 34.92
N LEU A 358 -8.04 -2.42 33.93
CA LEU A 358 -6.81 -1.84 33.39
C LEU A 358 -6.32 -0.66 34.22
N VAL A 359 -7.24 0.04 34.87
CA VAL A 359 -6.99 1.13 35.82
C VAL A 359 -7.65 0.77 37.13
N ASP A 360 -6.88 0.82 38.22
CA ASP A 360 -7.42 0.69 39.56
C ASP A 360 -7.84 2.08 40.10
N PRO A 361 -9.15 2.30 40.39
CA PRO A 361 -9.62 3.58 40.94
C PRO A 361 -9.10 3.85 42.35
N ALA A 362 -8.65 2.84 43.09
CA ALA A 362 -8.06 3.02 44.43
C ALA A 362 -6.57 3.40 44.36
N SER A 363 -5.91 3.12 43.24
CA SER A 363 -4.50 3.46 43.02
C SER A 363 -4.36 4.94 42.64
N ASP A 364 -3.70 5.72 43.49
CA ASP A 364 -3.42 7.13 43.20
C ASP A 364 -2.52 7.28 41.95
N ALA A 365 -1.60 6.34 41.73
CA ALA A 365 -0.71 6.37 40.57
C ALA A 365 -1.48 6.23 39.25
N ASP A 366 -2.51 5.38 39.22
CA ASP A 366 -3.27 5.11 37.99
C ASP A 366 -4.44 6.08 37.79
N SER A 367 -4.97 6.66 38.88
CA SER A 367 -6.20 7.46 38.87
C SER A 367 -5.99 8.97 38.99
N ALA A 368 -4.80 9.46 39.35
CA ALA A 368 -4.56 10.88 39.62
C ALA A 368 -4.89 11.79 38.42
N GLU A 369 -4.39 11.47 37.22
CA GLU A 369 -4.67 12.27 36.02
C GLU A 369 -6.15 12.23 35.63
N MET A 370 -6.79 11.05 35.75
CA MET A 370 -8.22 10.88 35.47
C MET A 370 -9.08 11.68 36.46
N ALA A 371 -8.72 11.68 37.75
CA ALA A 371 -9.40 12.43 38.79
C ALA A 371 -9.23 13.94 38.58
N HIS A 372 -8.03 14.40 38.23
CA HIS A 372 -7.77 15.81 37.92
C HIS A 372 -8.57 16.27 36.68
N PHE A 373 -8.55 15.48 35.60
CA PHE A 373 -9.29 15.78 34.38
C PHE A 373 -10.80 15.87 34.63
N THR A 374 -11.36 14.89 35.35
CA THR A 374 -12.80 14.83 35.64
C THR A 374 -13.25 15.94 36.58
N LEU A 375 -12.44 16.30 37.59
CA LEU A 375 -12.71 17.43 38.47
C LEU A 375 -12.71 18.76 37.71
N ARG A 376 -11.72 19.00 36.84
CA ARG A 376 -11.66 20.20 36.00
C ARG A 376 -12.86 20.34 35.08
N ASN A 377 -13.40 19.21 34.62
CA ASN A 377 -14.53 19.13 33.70
C ASN A 377 -15.86 18.79 34.40
N ALA A 378 -15.98 18.94 35.72
CA ALA A 378 -17.15 18.53 36.50
C ALA A 378 -18.46 19.25 36.11
N ARG A 379 -18.39 20.29 35.26
CA ARG A 379 -19.57 20.90 34.63
C ARG A 379 -20.34 19.93 33.71
N PHE A 380 -19.68 18.87 33.23
CA PHE A 380 -20.32 17.80 32.47
C PHE A 380 -20.75 16.67 33.39
N GLU A 381 -21.95 16.14 33.15
CA GLU A 381 -22.57 15.10 34.00
C GLU A 381 -21.70 13.84 34.06
N GLU A 382 -21.18 13.38 32.92
CA GLU A 382 -20.33 12.18 32.85
C GLU A 382 -19.01 12.35 33.59
N ALA A 383 -18.42 13.55 33.55
CA ALA A 383 -17.18 13.85 34.26
C ALA A 383 -17.41 13.89 35.77
N ASN A 384 -18.51 14.51 36.22
CA ASN A 384 -18.88 14.53 37.64
C ASN A 384 -19.19 13.13 38.17
N ALA A 385 -19.93 12.32 37.40
CA ALA A 385 -20.23 10.93 37.76
C ALA A 385 -18.95 10.09 37.90
N LEU A 386 -18.02 10.20 36.93
CA LEU A 386 -16.74 9.49 36.98
C LEU A 386 -15.86 9.97 38.15
N TYR A 387 -15.81 11.29 38.41
CA TYR A 387 -15.07 11.82 39.55
C TYR A 387 -15.56 11.21 40.87
N ARG A 388 -16.87 11.05 41.06
CA ARG A 388 -17.42 10.40 42.26
C ARG A 388 -16.95 8.96 42.38
N VAL A 389 -16.91 8.19 41.29
CA VAL A 389 -16.40 6.81 41.31
C VAL A 389 -14.93 6.78 41.72
N LEU A 390 -14.12 7.68 41.16
CA LEU A 390 -12.68 7.79 41.48
C LEU A 390 -12.45 8.29 42.92
N ALA A 391 -13.26 9.22 43.41
CA ALA A 391 -13.17 9.74 44.77
C ALA A 391 -13.68 8.73 45.80
N MET A 392 -14.72 7.96 45.47
CA MET A 392 -15.25 6.89 46.34
C MET A 392 -14.34 5.65 46.36
N GLY A 393 -13.58 5.36 45.30
CA GLY A 393 -12.62 4.26 45.28
C GLY A 393 -11.41 4.45 46.20
N LYS A 394 -11.21 5.67 46.74
CA LYS A 394 -10.13 6.02 47.68
C LYS A 394 -10.51 5.85 49.15
N PHE A 395 -11.77 5.50 49.44
CA PHE A 395 -12.31 5.24 50.78
C PHE A 395 -12.90 3.83 50.82
#